data_AF-A0A943SNN5-F1
#
_entry.id   AF-A0A943SNN5-F1
#
_cell.length_a   1.000
_cell.length_b   1.000
_cell.length_c   1.000
_cell.angle_alpha   90.00
_cell.angle_beta   90.00
_cell.angle_gamma   90.00
#
_symmetry.space_group_name_H-M   'P 1'
#
loop_
_entity.id
_entity.type
_entity.pdbx_description
1 polymer ?
#
loop_
_entity_poly.entity_id
_entity_poly.type
_entity_poly.pdbx_seq_one_letter_code
_entity_poly.pdbx_strand_id
1 'polypeptide(L)'
;MIIKLYYLLILILIILIIKFFHKSQKKEDLGYLHKEELNSNIFVPIEEYSEYFFENIDFEQAFFQFTGLDYLGRTGIANAVIDRVMINTLVPRDYKRRKYISYKPTGYNQKEYQSIENGYLYNRCHLIGYQLIGNNDYRNLITGTRDFNVKGMLPIENAIYEFIKNEDGIVKYEVIPDFRKEELVARGVYIKAIGLANKEVKLKINVYVKNIQEGIKIDYKTGISRKER
;
A
#
# COMPACT_ATOMS: atom_id res chain seq x y z
N MET A 1 -32.69 -6.74 48.11
CA MET A 1 -32.72 -5.66 47.09
C MET A 1 -31.35 -5.03 46.88
N ILE A 2 -30.64 -4.65 47.95
CA ILE A 2 -29.31 -4.01 47.92
C ILE A 2 -28.24 -4.86 47.21
N ILE A 3 -28.20 -6.17 47.47
CA ILE A 3 -27.21 -7.08 46.86
C ILE A 3 -27.31 -7.13 45.33
N LYS A 4 -28.54 -7.17 44.78
CA LYS A 4 -28.75 -7.17 43.32
C LYS A 4 -28.31 -5.86 42.66
N LEU A 5 -28.50 -4.73 43.35
CA LEU A 5 -28.06 -3.42 42.89
C LEU A 5 -26.53 -3.32 42.86
N TYR A 6 -25.86 -3.91 43.85
CA TYR A 6 -24.40 -3.98 43.92
C TYR A 6 -23.79 -4.78 42.76
N TYR A 7 -24.35 -5.95 42.43
CA TYR A 7 -23.89 -6.73 41.28
C TYR A 7 -24.12 -6.02 39.94
N LEU A 8 -25.23 -5.30 39.79
CA LEU A 8 -25.52 -4.52 38.58
C LEU A 8 -24.50 -3.39 38.38
N LEU A 9 -24.12 -2.69 39.45
CA LEU A 9 -23.11 -1.64 39.42
C LEU A 9 -21.72 -2.18 39.05
N ILE A 10 -21.33 -3.34 39.59
CA ILE A 10 -20.08 -4.02 39.23
C ILE A 10 -20.08 -4.40 37.75
N LEU A 11 -21.18 -4.95 37.23
CA LEU A 11 -21.29 -5.34 35.82
C LEU A 11 -21.14 -4.12 34.88
N ILE A 12 -21.79 -2.99 35.21
CA ILE A 12 -21.68 -1.75 34.44
C ILE A 12 -20.24 -1.23 34.46
N LEU A 13 -19.57 -1.25 35.61
CA LEU A 13 -18.18 -0.84 35.74
C LEU A 13 -17.24 -1.73 34.92
N ILE A 14 -17.45 -3.05 34.93
CA ILE A 14 -16.69 -4.00 34.09
C ILE A 14 -16.91 -3.70 32.61
N ILE A 15 -18.14 -3.45 32.16
CA ILE A 15 -18.43 -3.09 30.76
C ILE A 15 -17.75 -1.77 30.38
N LEU A 16 -17.75 -0.77 31.27
CA LEU A 16 -17.07 0.51 31.04
C LEU A 16 -15.56 0.33 30.98
N ILE A 17 -14.97 -0.51 31.84
CA ILE A 17 -13.55 -0.85 31.84
C ILE A 17 -13.18 -1.59 30.54
N ILE A 18 -13.96 -2.58 30.12
CA ILE A 18 -13.74 -3.29 28.85
C ILE A 18 -13.84 -2.32 27.67
N LYS A 19 -14.85 -1.44 27.64
CA LYS A 19 -14.97 -0.41 26.60
C LYS A 19 -13.79 0.57 26.62
N PHE A 20 -13.30 0.93 27.80
CA PHE A 20 -12.15 1.80 27.98
C PHE A 20 -10.86 1.12 27.49
N PHE A 21 -10.60 -0.12 27.90
CA PHE A 21 -9.45 -0.90 27.42
C PHE A 21 -9.53 -1.15 25.92
N HIS A 22 -10.69 -1.52 25.37
CA HIS A 22 -10.89 -1.68 23.93
C HIS A 22 -10.66 -0.37 23.17
N LYS A 23 -11.11 0.77 23.71
CA LYS A 23 -10.85 2.10 23.14
C LYS A 23 -9.38 2.54 23.27
N SER A 24 -8.72 2.17 24.36
CA SER A 24 -7.29 2.44 24.61
C SER A 24 -6.42 1.61 23.68
N GLN A 25 -6.76 0.34 23.50
CA GLN A 25 -6.11 -0.56 22.55
C GLN A 25 -6.29 -0.06 21.12
N LYS A 26 -7.49 0.42 20.74
CA LYS A 26 -7.76 1.08 19.45
C LYS A 26 -7.03 2.44 19.27
N LYS A 27 -6.44 3.00 20.33
CA LYS A 27 -5.66 4.25 20.29
C LYS A 27 -4.16 3.99 20.12
N GLU A 28 -3.68 2.82 20.51
CA GLU A 28 -2.31 2.34 20.30
C GLU A 28 -2.20 1.50 19.02
N ASP A 29 -3.22 0.66 18.74
CA ASP A 29 -3.49 0.06 17.44
C ASP A 29 -4.20 1.07 16.56
N LEU A 30 -3.43 1.98 15.96
CA LEU A 30 -3.95 2.73 14.81
C LEU A 30 -4.23 1.81 13.61
N GLY A 31 -4.06 0.47 13.69
CA GLY A 31 -4.78 -0.46 12.82
C GLY A 31 -4.53 -0.30 11.33
N TYR A 32 -3.32 0.09 10.93
CA TYR A 32 -3.01 0.27 9.51
C TYR A 32 -2.09 -0.83 8.98
N LEU A 33 -1.01 -1.21 9.68
CA LEU A 33 -0.26 -2.43 9.38
C LEU A 33 0.35 -2.94 10.69
N HIS A 34 -0.13 -4.07 11.21
CA HIS A 34 0.54 -4.71 12.33
C HIS A 34 1.87 -5.31 11.86
N LYS A 35 2.89 -5.31 12.72
CA LYS A 35 4.19 -5.93 12.41
C LYS A 35 4.04 -7.39 12.00
N GLU A 36 3.00 -8.05 12.53
CA GLU A 36 2.60 -9.42 12.20
C GLU A 36 1.98 -9.56 10.80
N GLU A 37 1.31 -8.53 10.27
CA GLU A 37 0.82 -8.47 8.88
C GLU A 37 1.96 -8.23 7.88
N LEU A 38 3.11 -7.75 8.35
CA LEU A 38 4.36 -7.60 7.62
C LEU A 38 5.28 -8.84 7.72
N ASN A 39 4.84 -9.93 8.36
CA ASN A 39 5.64 -11.17 8.54
C ASN A 39 5.71 -12.01 7.25
N SER A 40 6.35 -11.47 6.22
CA SER A 40 6.78 -12.25 5.07
C SER A 40 8.17 -11.81 4.63
N ASN A 41 8.82 -12.68 3.86
CA ASN A 41 10.10 -12.35 3.22
C ASN A 41 10.01 -11.18 2.20
N ILE A 42 8.80 -10.65 1.93
CA ILE A 42 8.52 -9.58 0.97
C ILE A 42 8.82 -8.19 1.56
N PHE A 43 8.54 -7.94 2.83
CA PHE A 43 8.73 -6.63 3.44
C PHE A 43 10.11 -6.48 4.08
N VAL A 44 10.69 -5.29 3.97
CA VAL A 44 11.91 -4.88 4.68
C VAL A 44 11.65 -3.50 5.29
N PRO A 45 11.37 -3.42 6.60
CA PRO A 45 11.22 -2.13 7.29
C PRO A 45 12.48 -1.29 7.14
N ILE A 46 12.31 0.03 7.00
CA ILE A 46 13.41 0.99 6.89
C ILE A 46 13.39 1.89 8.13
N GLU A 47 14.40 1.75 8.98
CA GLU A 47 14.47 2.45 10.26
C GLU A 47 14.95 3.91 10.10
N GLU A 48 15.81 4.20 9.12
CA GLU A 48 16.27 5.56 8.85
C GLU A 48 15.20 6.35 8.10
N TYR A 49 14.71 7.40 8.75
CA TYR A 49 13.83 8.38 8.14
C TYR A 49 14.67 9.45 7.43
N SER A 50 14.34 9.76 6.18
CA SER A 50 14.70 11.07 5.65
C SER A 50 13.77 12.09 6.30
N GLU A 51 14.23 12.77 7.35
CA GLU A 51 13.47 13.83 8.05
C GLU A 51 12.87 14.84 7.07
N TYR A 52 13.59 15.18 6.00
CA TYR A 52 13.13 16.08 4.96
C TYR A 52 11.76 15.73 4.34
N PHE A 53 11.46 14.44 4.13
CA PHE A 53 10.15 14.02 3.60
C PHE A 53 9.02 14.28 4.61
N PHE A 54 9.33 14.18 5.90
CA PHE A 54 8.40 14.27 7.03
C PHE A 54 8.33 15.67 7.65
N GLU A 55 9.26 16.57 7.33
CA GLU A 55 9.31 17.95 7.85
C GLU A 55 8.68 18.98 6.91
N ASN A 56 8.88 18.82 5.59
CA ASN A 56 8.31 19.71 4.57
C ASN A 56 7.06 19.08 3.97
N ILE A 57 5.95 19.13 4.71
CA ILE A 57 4.69 18.55 4.26
C ILE A 57 3.65 19.61 3.95
N ASP A 58 3.37 19.75 2.65
CA ASP A 58 2.20 20.44 2.16
C ASP A 58 1.06 19.41 2.02
N PHE A 59 0.05 19.55 2.88
CA PHE A 59 -1.18 18.79 2.88
C PHE A 59 -2.36 19.61 2.31
N GLU A 60 -2.14 20.83 1.81
CA GLU A 60 -3.24 21.76 1.55
C GLU A 60 -4.14 21.34 0.40
N GLN A 61 -3.59 20.62 -0.59
CA GLN A 61 -4.37 20.13 -1.74
C GLN A 61 -4.04 18.69 -2.09
N ALA A 62 -5.08 17.89 -2.27
CA ALA A 62 -4.93 16.53 -2.75
C ALA A 62 -4.49 16.54 -4.22
N PHE A 63 -3.40 15.84 -4.52
CA PHE A 63 -2.88 15.66 -5.88
C PHE A 63 -2.26 14.27 -6.05
N PHE A 64 -2.02 13.87 -7.30
CA PHE A 64 -1.07 12.80 -7.60
C PHE A 64 -0.26 13.19 -8.83
N GLN A 65 1.00 12.77 -8.86
CA GLN A 65 1.94 13.02 -9.93
C GLN A 65 2.81 11.79 -10.16
N PHE A 66 3.07 11.51 -11.44
CA PHE A 66 4.02 10.49 -11.86
C PHE A 66 5.13 11.18 -12.64
N THR A 67 6.38 10.79 -12.40
CA THR A 67 7.47 11.20 -13.29
C THR A 67 7.25 10.64 -14.69
N GLY A 68 7.94 11.21 -15.68
CA GLY A 68 8.04 10.59 -16.99
C GLY A 68 8.67 9.19 -16.90
N LEU A 69 8.46 8.39 -17.94
CA LEU A 69 9.25 7.17 -18.11
C LEU A 69 10.71 7.56 -18.36
N ASP A 70 11.65 6.74 -17.90
CA ASP A 70 13.07 6.95 -18.22
C ASP A 70 13.41 6.51 -19.66
N TYR A 71 14.70 6.58 -20.03
CA TYR A 71 15.18 6.26 -21.37
C TYR A 71 15.00 4.77 -21.77
N LEU A 72 14.76 3.88 -20.81
CA LEU A 72 14.42 2.47 -21.04
C LEU A 72 12.90 2.23 -21.04
N GLY A 73 12.10 3.30 -20.94
CA GLY A 73 10.65 3.24 -20.85
C GLY A 73 10.14 2.82 -19.47
N ARG A 74 10.97 2.87 -18.43
CA ARG A 74 10.60 2.39 -17.09
C ARG A 74 9.90 3.49 -16.31
N THR A 75 8.89 3.08 -15.55
CA THR A 75 8.14 3.95 -14.65
C THR A 75 9.06 4.49 -13.54
N GLY A 76 8.99 5.79 -13.27
CA GLY A 76 9.74 6.41 -12.17
C GLY A 76 8.89 6.62 -10.91
N ILE A 77 9.11 7.73 -10.22
CA ILE A 77 8.53 8.00 -8.91
C ILE A 77 7.04 8.36 -9.04
N ALA A 78 6.23 7.83 -8.14
CA ALA A 78 4.84 8.24 -7.94
C ALA A 78 4.69 8.96 -6.60
N ASN A 79 4.09 10.14 -6.63
CA ASN A 79 3.86 10.99 -5.47
C ASN A 79 2.38 11.38 -5.39
N ALA A 80 1.82 11.42 -4.18
CA ALA A 80 0.46 11.88 -3.97
C ALA A 80 0.24 12.48 -2.58
N VAL A 81 -0.74 13.38 -2.50
CA VAL A 81 -1.45 13.74 -1.29
C VAL A 81 -2.90 13.31 -1.50
N ILE A 82 -3.37 12.40 -0.66
CA ILE A 82 -4.63 11.68 -0.87
C ILE A 82 -5.53 11.96 0.32
N ASP A 83 -6.71 12.48 0.02
CA ASP A 83 -7.77 12.71 1.01
C ASP A 83 -9.06 11.98 0.61
N ARG A 84 -10.06 12.12 1.47
CA ARG A 84 -11.37 11.48 1.29
C ARG A 84 -12.13 12.03 0.08
N VAL A 85 -11.95 13.32 -0.22
CA VAL A 85 -12.62 13.99 -1.34
C VAL A 85 -12.12 13.44 -2.67
N MET A 86 -10.79 13.27 -2.81
CA MET A 86 -10.15 12.67 -3.97
C MET A 86 -10.66 11.25 -4.21
N ILE A 87 -10.66 10.38 -3.18
CA ILE A 87 -11.16 9.00 -3.31
C ILE A 87 -12.61 9.01 -3.79
N ASN A 88 -13.48 9.81 -3.16
CA ASN A 88 -14.91 9.85 -3.49
C ASN A 88 -15.21 10.43 -4.88
N THR A 89 -14.32 11.29 -5.40
CA THR A 89 -14.51 12.00 -6.67
C THR A 89 -13.90 11.24 -7.85
N LEU A 90 -12.71 10.67 -7.66
CA LEU A 90 -11.93 10.06 -8.73
C LEU A 90 -12.15 8.55 -8.87
N VAL A 91 -12.46 7.85 -7.77
CA VAL A 91 -12.63 6.39 -7.77
C VAL A 91 -14.10 6.05 -8.04
N PRO A 92 -14.43 5.41 -9.18
CA PRO A 92 -15.81 5.05 -9.47
C PRO A 92 -16.37 4.04 -8.45
N ARG A 93 -17.58 4.28 -7.96
CA ARG A 93 -18.30 3.32 -7.09
C ARG A 93 -18.63 2.00 -7.80
N ASP A 94 -18.85 2.04 -9.11
CA ASP A 94 -19.04 0.86 -9.95
C ASP A 94 -17.72 0.46 -10.61
N TYR A 95 -17.17 -0.68 -10.19
CA TYR A 95 -15.91 -1.20 -10.72
C TYR A 95 -15.96 -1.49 -12.22
N LYS A 96 -17.15 -1.69 -12.82
CA LYS A 96 -17.30 -1.87 -14.28
C LYS A 96 -16.89 -0.62 -15.06
N ARG A 97 -16.86 0.55 -14.41
CA ARG A 97 -16.36 1.80 -14.99
C ARG A 97 -14.84 1.91 -14.98
N ARG A 98 -14.13 0.97 -14.34
CA ARG A 98 -12.66 0.92 -14.38
C ARG A 98 -12.22 0.61 -15.80
N LYS A 99 -11.46 1.55 -16.39
CA LYS A 99 -10.91 1.38 -17.74
C LYS A 99 -9.99 0.16 -17.78
N TYR A 100 -10.11 -0.65 -18.83
CA TYR A 100 -9.18 -1.73 -19.09
C TYR A 100 -7.75 -1.19 -19.29
N ILE A 101 -6.75 -1.94 -18.82
CA ILE A 101 -5.33 -1.58 -18.94
C ILE A 101 -4.70 -2.44 -20.04
N SER A 102 -4.56 -1.87 -21.23
CA SER A 102 -3.90 -2.55 -22.36
C SER A 102 -2.38 -2.51 -22.26
N TYR A 103 -1.83 -1.42 -21.71
CA TYR A 103 -0.40 -1.18 -21.57
C TYR A 103 0.32 -2.32 -20.83
N LYS A 104 1.49 -2.71 -21.32
CA LYS A 104 2.38 -3.67 -20.69
C LYS A 104 3.66 -2.92 -20.29
N PRO A 105 3.98 -2.81 -18.98
CA PRO A 105 5.21 -2.17 -18.53
C PRO A 105 6.47 -2.88 -19.04
N THR A 106 7.63 -2.27 -18.82
CA THR A 106 8.93 -2.88 -19.15
C THR A 106 9.08 -4.26 -18.51
N GLY A 107 9.74 -5.18 -19.21
CA GLY A 107 9.99 -6.53 -18.70
C GLY A 107 8.74 -7.40 -18.54
N TYR A 108 7.59 -7.03 -19.12
CA TYR A 108 6.36 -7.82 -19.01
C TYR A 108 6.43 -9.12 -19.86
N ASN A 109 7.14 -10.12 -19.34
CA ASN A 109 7.34 -11.43 -19.99
C ASN A 109 6.47 -12.49 -19.28
N GLN A 110 5.17 -12.49 -19.62
CA GLN A 110 4.18 -13.27 -18.90
C GLN A 110 4.39 -14.78 -19.04
N LYS A 111 4.23 -15.51 -17.94
CA LYS A 111 4.22 -16.98 -17.92
C LYS A 111 3.25 -17.50 -16.87
N GLU A 112 2.72 -18.69 -17.12
CA GLU A 112 1.81 -19.37 -16.22
C GLU A 112 2.52 -20.42 -15.36
N TYR A 113 2.11 -20.52 -14.10
CA TYR A 113 2.59 -21.46 -13.11
C TYR A 113 1.43 -21.99 -12.27
N GLN A 114 1.31 -23.31 -12.18
CA GLN A 114 0.27 -23.97 -11.37
C GLN A 114 0.30 -23.60 -9.87
N SER A 115 1.46 -23.17 -9.37
CA SER A 115 1.64 -22.74 -7.97
C SER A 115 1.11 -21.33 -7.69
N ILE A 116 0.69 -20.59 -8.72
CA ILE A 116 0.18 -19.22 -8.59
C ILE A 116 -1.33 -19.25 -8.80
N GLU A 117 -2.06 -18.59 -7.91
CA GLU A 117 -3.51 -18.42 -8.04
C GLU A 117 -3.85 -17.72 -9.37
N ASN A 118 -4.74 -18.32 -10.16
CA ASN A 118 -5.06 -17.92 -11.54
C ASN A 118 -3.92 -18.09 -12.57
N GLY A 119 -2.83 -18.77 -12.20
CA GLY A 119 -1.75 -19.18 -13.09
C GLY A 119 -0.75 -18.07 -13.46
N TYR A 120 -1.19 -16.85 -13.71
CA TYR A 120 -0.35 -15.78 -14.25
C TYR A 120 0.64 -15.18 -13.25
N LEU A 121 1.92 -15.14 -13.61
CA LEU A 121 2.98 -14.58 -12.76
C LEU A 121 2.86 -13.07 -12.58
N TYR A 122 2.77 -12.32 -13.67
CA TYR A 122 2.86 -10.87 -13.65
C TYR A 122 1.50 -10.18 -13.68
N ASN A 123 1.38 -9.16 -12.84
CA ASN A 123 0.34 -8.15 -12.85
C ASN A 123 0.88 -6.84 -13.45
N ARG A 124 -0.04 -6.01 -13.92
CA ARG A 124 0.21 -4.58 -14.16
C ARG A 124 0.02 -3.89 -12.81
N CYS A 125 1.08 -3.86 -12.03
CA CYS A 125 1.02 -3.43 -10.64
C CYS A 125 1.06 -1.91 -10.58
N HIS A 126 0.10 -1.30 -9.88
CA HIS A 126 0.08 0.13 -9.63
C HIS A 126 1.16 0.51 -8.62
N LEU A 127 1.80 1.67 -8.80
CA LEU A 127 2.61 2.26 -7.72
C LEU A 127 1.69 2.90 -6.67
N ILE A 128 0.68 3.63 -7.13
CA ILE A 128 -0.42 4.13 -6.30
C ILE A 128 -1.71 3.46 -6.73
N GLY A 129 -2.27 2.63 -5.85
CA GLY A 129 -3.44 1.81 -6.11
C GLY A 129 -4.61 2.56 -6.69
N TYR A 130 -5.29 1.94 -7.65
CA TYR A 130 -6.49 2.48 -8.26
C TYR A 130 -7.57 2.85 -7.24
N GLN A 131 -7.64 2.13 -6.12
CA GLN A 131 -8.61 2.42 -5.04
C GLN A 131 -8.35 3.74 -4.31
N LEU A 132 -7.16 4.32 -4.45
CA LEU A 132 -6.79 5.58 -3.82
C LEU A 132 -7.00 6.77 -4.76
N ILE A 133 -6.71 6.62 -6.05
CA ILE A 133 -6.66 7.75 -7.00
C ILE A 133 -7.46 7.55 -8.30
N GLY A 134 -8.08 6.38 -8.52
CA GLY A 134 -8.93 6.11 -9.68
C GLY A 134 -8.20 6.12 -11.03
N ASN A 135 -6.88 5.95 -11.02
CA ASN A 135 -6.01 6.22 -12.18
C ASN A 135 -5.32 4.95 -12.71
N ASN A 136 -5.26 4.82 -14.05
CA ASN A 136 -4.62 3.70 -14.77
C ASN A 136 -3.54 4.20 -15.76
N ASP A 137 -2.91 5.34 -15.50
CA ASP A 137 -1.85 5.90 -16.34
C ASP A 137 -0.68 4.90 -16.44
N TYR A 138 -0.08 4.80 -17.63
CA TYR A 138 1.04 3.88 -17.87
C TYR A 138 2.27 4.23 -17.01
N ARG A 139 2.43 5.49 -16.62
CA ARG A 139 3.47 5.97 -15.68
C ARG A 139 3.19 5.60 -14.23
N ASN A 140 2.08 4.93 -13.93
CA ASN A 140 1.76 4.40 -12.61
C ASN A 140 1.89 2.87 -12.58
N LEU A 141 2.41 2.23 -13.63
CA LEU A 141 2.39 0.77 -13.76
C LEU A 141 3.80 0.19 -13.89
N ILE A 142 4.07 -0.84 -13.10
CA ILE A 142 5.28 -1.68 -13.22
C ILE A 142 4.90 -3.15 -13.43
N THR A 143 5.83 -3.92 -13.97
CA THR A 143 5.73 -5.39 -13.97
C THR A 143 5.97 -5.89 -12.55
N GLY A 144 4.92 -6.34 -11.89
CA GLY A 144 4.97 -6.86 -10.53
C GLY A 144 4.51 -8.30 -10.49
N THR A 145 5.12 -9.15 -9.67
CA THR A 145 4.62 -10.52 -9.45
C THR A 145 3.25 -10.51 -8.76
N ARG A 146 2.56 -11.66 -8.78
CA ARG A 146 1.29 -11.85 -8.05
C ARG A 146 1.49 -11.62 -6.55
N ASP A 147 2.52 -12.22 -5.95
CA ASP A 147 2.84 -12.05 -4.53
C ASP A 147 3.19 -10.59 -4.19
N PHE A 148 4.05 -9.95 -4.98
CA PHE A 148 4.37 -8.54 -4.82
C PHE A 148 3.11 -7.67 -4.84
N ASN A 149 2.21 -7.91 -5.80
CA ASN A 149 0.99 -7.12 -5.93
C ASN A 149 -0.01 -7.38 -4.78
N VAL A 150 -0.26 -8.64 -4.43
CA VAL A 150 -1.35 -9.03 -3.52
C VAL A 150 -0.92 -9.13 -2.06
N LYS A 151 0.29 -9.63 -1.80
CA LYS A 151 0.84 -9.78 -0.45
C LYS A 151 1.75 -8.62 -0.06
N GLY A 152 2.31 -7.91 -1.02
CA GLY A 152 3.21 -6.76 -0.79
C GLY A 152 2.49 -5.41 -0.81
N MET A 153 2.00 -4.99 -1.99
CA MET A 153 1.43 -3.66 -2.21
C MET A 153 0.05 -3.50 -1.57
N LEU A 154 -0.87 -4.45 -1.84
CA LEU A 154 -2.28 -4.32 -1.45
C LEU A 154 -2.52 -4.11 0.06
N PRO A 155 -1.81 -4.77 1.00
CA PRO A 155 -1.99 -4.51 2.43
C PRO A 155 -1.70 -3.04 2.80
N ILE A 156 -0.62 -2.46 2.26
CA ILE A 156 -0.27 -1.04 2.47
C ILE A 156 -1.34 -0.12 1.88
N GLU A 157 -1.84 -0.43 0.68
CA GLU A 157 -2.87 0.39 0.03
C GLU A 157 -4.20 0.33 0.77
N ASN A 158 -4.55 -0.82 1.37
CA ASN A 158 -5.74 -0.99 2.19
C ASN A 158 -5.60 -0.21 3.51
N ALA A 159 -4.44 -0.27 4.15
CA ALA A 159 -4.10 0.48 5.34
C ALA A 159 -4.34 1.99 5.15
N ILE A 160 -3.78 2.54 4.07
CA ILE A 160 -3.91 3.96 3.71
C ILE A 160 -5.37 4.32 3.42
N TYR A 161 -6.08 3.46 2.67
CA TYR A 161 -7.48 3.67 2.33
C TYR A 161 -8.38 3.74 3.57
N GLU A 162 -8.22 2.79 4.49
CA GLU A 162 -8.99 2.74 5.74
C GLU A 162 -8.67 3.92 6.65
N PHE A 163 -7.40 4.34 6.74
CA PHE A 163 -7.02 5.55 7.49
C PHE A 163 -7.74 6.80 6.98
N ILE A 164 -7.68 7.05 5.67
CA ILE A 164 -8.34 8.20 5.03
C ILE A 164 -9.85 8.15 5.28
N LYS A 165 -10.46 6.97 5.20
CA LYS A 165 -11.91 6.82 5.37
C LYS A 165 -12.40 6.93 6.81
N ASN A 166 -11.66 6.42 7.77
CA ASN A 166 -12.14 6.30 9.16
C ASN A 166 -11.80 7.54 9.99
N GLU A 167 -10.71 8.25 9.69
CA GLU A 167 -10.23 9.37 10.50
C GLU A 167 -10.37 10.75 9.85
N ASP A 168 -11.05 10.82 8.69
CA ASP A 168 -10.99 12.00 7.80
C ASP A 168 -9.54 12.39 7.52
N GLY A 169 -8.70 11.36 7.38
CA GLY A 169 -7.27 11.50 7.29
C GLY A 169 -6.83 11.98 5.91
N ILE A 170 -5.68 12.65 5.88
CA ILE A 170 -4.98 12.99 4.66
C ILE A 170 -3.60 12.33 4.69
N VAL A 171 -3.19 11.71 3.58
CA VAL A 171 -1.95 10.94 3.49
C VAL A 171 -1.08 11.48 2.37
N LYS A 172 0.16 11.85 2.70
CA LYS A 172 1.23 12.01 1.72
C LYS A 172 1.85 10.65 1.48
N TYR A 173 1.93 10.24 0.22
CA TYR A 173 2.31 8.91 -0.21
C TYR A 173 3.30 8.99 -1.37
N GLU A 174 4.46 8.34 -1.23
CA GLU A 174 5.49 8.26 -2.25
C GLU A 174 5.92 6.80 -2.47
N VAL A 175 6.01 6.41 -3.74
CA VAL A 175 6.45 5.09 -4.16
C VAL A 175 7.55 5.22 -5.20
N ILE A 176 8.72 4.64 -4.91
CA ILE A 176 9.93 4.72 -5.74
C ILE A 176 10.32 3.30 -6.18
N PRO A 177 10.23 2.97 -7.48
CA PRO A 177 10.72 1.70 -8.01
C PRO A 177 12.24 1.55 -7.89
N ASP A 178 12.73 0.39 -7.41
CA ASP A 178 14.16 0.03 -7.43
C ASP A 178 14.51 -0.71 -8.73
N PHE A 179 14.88 0.05 -9.76
CA PHE A 179 15.50 -0.52 -10.97
C PHE A 179 17.02 -0.45 -10.87
N ARG A 180 17.73 -1.56 -11.12
CA ARG A 180 19.19 -1.60 -11.08
C ARG A 180 19.77 -1.62 -12.48
N LYS A 181 20.64 -0.67 -12.80
CA LYS A 181 21.29 -0.57 -14.12
C LYS A 181 20.25 -0.61 -15.26
N GLU A 182 20.36 -1.59 -16.15
CA GLU A 182 19.48 -1.81 -17.31
C GLU A 182 18.33 -2.77 -17.02
N GLU A 183 18.02 -3.06 -15.75
CA GLU A 183 16.91 -3.94 -15.41
C GLU A 183 15.57 -3.35 -15.87
N LEU A 184 14.76 -4.18 -16.53
CA LEU A 184 13.44 -3.81 -17.04
C LEU A 184 12.31 -4.15 -16.05
N VAL A 185 12.58 -4.95 -15.03
CA VAL A 185 11.67 -5.24 -13.92
C VAL A 185 12.27 -4.68 -12.64
N ALA A 186 11.49 -3.92 -11.87
CA ALA A 186 11.95 -3.39 -10.60
C ALA A 186 12.16 -4.53 -9.60
N ARG A 187 13.21 -4.44 -8.77
CA ARG A 187 13.50 -5.40 -7.69
C ARG A 187 12.49 -5.31 -6.55
N GLY A 188 11.74 -4.23 -6.52
CA GLY A 188 10.79 -3.87 -5.48
C GLY A 188 10.48 -2.39 -5.57
N VAL A 189 9.83 -1.87 -4.54
CA VAL A 189 9.56 -0.45 -4.38
C VAL A 189 9.89 -0.01 -2.97
N TYR A 190 10.41 1.21 -2.84
CA TYR A 190 10.41 1.94 -1.57
C TYR A 190 9.08 2.65 -1.42
N ILE A 191 8.45 2.53 -0.26
CA ILE A 191 7.19 3.16 0.06
C ILE A 191 7.34 4.02 1.30
N LYS A 192 6.95 5.28 1.18
CA LYS A 192 6.86 6.23 2.29
C LYS A 192 5.44 6.78 2.36
N ALA A 193 4.84 6.71 3.55
CA ALA A 193 3.55 7.33 3.81
C ALA A 193 3.57 8.06 5.15
N ILE A 194 2.99 9.25 5.20
CA ILE A 194 2.65 9.93 6.44
C ILE A 194 1.21 10.44 6.37
N GLY A 195 0.43 10.11 7.40
CA GLY A 195 -0.96 10.49 7.49
C GLY A 195 -1.25 11.37 8.69
N LEU A 196 -2.00 12.44 8.46
CA LEU A 196 -2.54 13.31 9.49
C LEU A 196 -4.02 13.04 9.70
N ALA A 197 -4.44 12.99 10.95
CA ALA A 197 -5.83 13.11 11.35
C ALA A 197 -5.93 14.12 12.50
N ASN A 198 -6.88 15.04 12.42
CA ASN A 198 -7.01 16.16 13.38
C ASN A 198 -5.70 16.95 13.58
N LYS A 199 -4.93 17.17 12.50
CA LYS A 199 -3.62 17.85 12.49
C LYS A 199 -2.50 17.16 13.27
N GLU A 200 -2.70 15.91 13.70
CA GLU A 200 -1.70 15.10 14.37
C GLU A 200 -1.28 13.94 13.46
N VAL A 201 0.00 13.55 13.52
CA VAL A 201 0.51 12.40 12.80
C VAL A 201 -0.01 11.11 13.43
N LYS A 202 -0.70 10.30 12.63
CA LYS A 202 -1.32 9.02 13.06
C LYS A 202 -0.92 7.82 12.20
N LEU A 203 -0.43 8.06 10.98
CA LEU A 203 0.09 7.00 10.12
C LEU A 203 1.54 7.31 9.74
N LYS A 204 2.42 6.32 9.86
CA LYS A 204 3.80 6.37 9.35
C LYS A 204 4.14 5.01 8.72
N ILE A 205 4.54 5.03 7.46
CA ILE A 205 5.01 3.85 6.72
C ILE A 205 6.35 4.20 6.09
N ASN A 206 7.35 3.35 6.30
CA ASN A 206 8.65 3.42 5.62
C ASN A 206 9.17 1.99 5.42
N VAL A 207 9.03 1.48 4.20
CA VAL A 207 9.27 0.06 3.92
C VAL A 207 9.74 -0.14 2.49
N TYR A 208 10.59 -1.14 2.29
CA TYR A 208 10.88 -1.69 0.97
C TYR A 208 10.08 -2.98 0.75
N VAL A 209 9.36 -3.05 -0.37
CA VAL A 209 8.54 -4.20 -0.75
C VAL A 209 9.21 -4.92 -1.92
N LYS A 210 9.66 -6.15 -1.70
CA LYS A 210 10.38 -6.94 -2.72
C LYS A 210 9.44 -7.45 -3.81
N ASN A 211 9.84 -7.27 -5.06
CA ASN A 211 9.14 -7.82 -6.23
C ASN A 211 9.52 -9.29 -6.47
N ILE A 212 9.11 -10.17 -5.55
CA ILE A 212 9.42 -11.60 -5.58
C ILE A 212 8.16 -12.44 -5.71
N GLN A 213 8.32 -13.69 -6.12
CA GLN A 213 7.24 -14.68 -6.13
C GLN A 213 7.77 -15.96 -5.51
N GLU A 214 7.04 -16.50 -4.54
CA GLU A 214 7.43 -17.75 -3.90
C GLU A 214 7.61 -18.88 -4.94
N GLY A 215 8.76 -19.56 -4.88
CA GLY A 215 9.10 -20.66 -5.77
C GLY A 215 9.43 -20.28 -7.21
N ILE A 216 9.55 -18.99 -7.55
CA ILE A 216 9.85 -18.51 -8.89
C ILE A 216 11.05 -17.57 -8.89
N LYS A 217 12.07 -17.92 -9.67
CA LYS A 217 13.22 -17.06 -9.95
C LYS A 217 12.95 -16.16 -11.15
N ILE A 218 13.22 -14.87 -10.97
CA ILE A 218 13.05 -13.82 -11.98
C ILE A 218 14.42 -13.33 -12.46
N ASP A 219 14.59 -13.23 -13.78
CA ASP A 219 15.61 -12.39 -14.39
C ASP A 219 15.06 -10.97 -14.54
N TYR A 220 15.48 -10.07 -13.66
CA TYR A 220 14.99 -8.69 -13.65
C TYR A 220 15.48 -7.86 -14.85
N LYS A 221 16.52 -8.34 -15.58
CA LYS A 221 16.95 -7.68 -16.81
C LYS A 221 15.92 -7.81 -17.91
N THR A 222 15.28 -8.97 -18.01
CA THR A 222 14.41 -9.32 -19.15
C THR A 222 12.95 -9.57 -18.76
N GLY A 223 12.69 -9.82 -17.48
CA GLY A 223 11.43 -10.33 -16.96
C GLY A 223 11.22 -11.83 -17.15
N ILE A 224 12.16 -12.56 -17.76
CA ILE A 224 12.03 -14.02 -17.93
C ILE A 224 12.03 -14.70 -16.55
N SER A 225 11.20 -15.73 -16.41
CA SER A 225 11.03 -16.44 -15.14
C SER A 225 11.14 -17.97 -15.28
N ARG A 226 11.53 -18.62 -14.19
CA ARG A 226 11.58 -20.09 -14.07
C ARG A 226 11.28 -20.53 -12.64
N LYS A 227 10.81 -21.76 -12.47
CA LYS A 227 10.66 -22.35 -11.14
C LYS A 227 12.02 -22.40 -10.43
N GLU A 228 12.02 -22.12 -9.13
CA GLU A 228 13.13 -22.46 -8.25
C GLU A 228 13.23 -23.98 -8.16
N ARG A 229 14.47 -24.48 -8.09
CA ARG A 229 14.75 -25.92 -8.01
C ARG A 229 14.90 -26.30 -6.55
#